data_AF-A0A2M7IRB5-F1
#
_entry.id   AF-A0A2M7IRB5-F1
#
_cell.length_a   1.000
_cell.length_b   1.000
_cell.length_c   1.000
_cell.angle_alpha   90.00
_cell.angle_beta   90.00
_cell.angle_gamma   90.00
#
_symmetry.space_group_name_H-M   'P 1'
#
loop_
_entity.id
_entity.type
_entity.pdbx_description
1 polymer ?
#
loop_
_entity_poly.entity_id
_entity_poly.type
_entity_poly.pdbx_seq_one_letter_code
_entity_poly.pdbx_strand_id
1 'polypeptide(L)'
;MSTTESICKTQRMDSSSSYDLFYYNSGSFYLGSSGGEIFAYLVDFPGKQIYYAHLIISPNKPAALFISKNCEERKVKDFYLNLFKLDRPELVVIQKDISIE
;
A
#
# COMPACT_ATOMS: atom_id res chain seq x y z
N MET A 1 8.29 7.77 -21.46
CA MET A 1 7.43 7.69 -20.25
C MET A 1 6.75 6.35 -20.29
N SER A 2 7.07 5.44 -19.37
CA SER A 2 6.39 4.15 -19.24
C SER A 2 5.07 4.41 -18.53
N THR A 3 3.96 4.34 -19.26
CA THR A 3 2.61 4.36 -18.68
C THR A 3 2.49 3.08 -17.86
N THR A 4 2.58 3.18 -16.54
CA THR A 4 2.26 2.03 -15.69
C THR A 4 0.74 1.92 -15.69
N GLU A 5 0.21 0.86 -16.30
CA GLU A 5 -1.23 0.59 -16.30
C GLU A 5 -1.71 0.34 -14.87
N SER A 6 -2.98 0.61 -14.61
CA SER A 6 -3.58 0.29 -13.31
C SER A 6 -3.63 -1.23 -13.14
N ILE A 7 -3.21 -1.73 -11.98
CA ILE A 7 -3.15 -3.16 -11.69
C ILE A 7 -3.96 -3.44 -10.44
N CYS A 8 -4.88 -4.40 -10.54
CA CYS A 8 -5.55 -5.01 -9.39
C CYS A 8 -5.10 -6.47 -9.30
N LYS A 9 -4.65 -6.90 -8.11
CA LYS A 9 -4.29 -8.30 -7.87
C LYS A 9 -4.61 -8.75 -6.45
N THR A 10 -4.83 -10.05 -6.31
CA THR A 10 -4.97 -10.72 -5.02
C THR A 10 -3.89 -11.78 -4.87
N GLN A 11 -3.23 -11.85 -3.71
CA GLN A 11 -2.18 -12.84 -3.41
C GLN A 11 -2.16 -13.16 -1.92
N ARG A 12 -1.67 -14.34 -1.53
CA ARG A 12 -1.41 -14.61 -0.11
C ARG A 12 -0.17 -13.85 0.37
N MET A 13 -0.18 -13.42 1.63
CA MET A 13 0.98 -12.76 2.24
C MET A 13 2.19 -13.70 2.35
N ASP A 14 1.95 -14.90 2.86
CA ASP A 14 2.88 -16.04 2.84
C ASP A 14 2.09 -17.37 2.78
N SER A 15 2.75 -18.47 2.41
CA SER A 15 2.11 -19.78 2.23
C SER A 15 1.54 -20.39 3.53
N SER A 16 1.96 -19.88 4.69
CA SER A 16 1.57 -20.36 6.02
C SER A 16 0.52 -19.48 6.72
N SER A 17 0.25 -18.30 6.17
CA SER A 17 -0.58 -17.28 6.80
C SER A 17 -2.03 -17.32 6.31
N SER A 18 -2.95 -16.87 7.17
CA SER A 18 -4.36 -16.66 6.83
C SER A 18 -4.65 -15.33 6.13
N TYR A 19 -3.61 -14.53 5.85
CA TYR A 19 -3.77 -13.19 5.28
C TYR A 19 -3.83 -13.24 3.75
N ASP A 20 -4.92 -12.69 3.21
CA ASP A 20 -5.07 -12.41 1.79
C ASP A 20 -4.80 -10.94 1.51
N LEU A 21 -3.83 -10.65 0.63
CA LEU A 21 -3.51 -9.32 0.14
C LEU A 21 -4.41 -8.97 -1.05
N PHE A 22 -5.12 -7.85 -0.94
CA PHE A 22 -5.74 -7.15 -2.05
C PHE A 22 -4.91 -5.91 -2.36
N TYR A 23 -4.44 -5.81 -3.60
CA TYR A 23 -3.51 -4.77 -4.02
C TYR A 23 -4.06 -4.06 -5.25
N TYR A 24 -4.19 -2.75 -5.16
CA TYR A 24 -4.59 -1.89 -6.26
C TYR A 24 -3.54 -0.80 -6.46
N ASN A 25 -2.94 -0.74 -7.65
CA ASN A 25 -2.05 0.33 -8.08
C ASN A 25 -2.75 1.10 -9.18
N SER A 26 -2.94 2.40 -9.00
CA SER A 26 -3.59 3.26 -9.98
C SER A 26 -2.71 3.50 -11.22
N GLY A 27 -1.41 3.24 -11.13
CA GLY A 27 -0.43 3.54 -12.16
C GLY A 27 0.10 4.97 -12.01
N SER A 28 0.29 5.68 -13.12
CA SER A 28 0.78 7.06 -13.12
C SER A 28 -0.35 8.12 -13.04
N PHE A 29 -1.56 7.69 -12.71
CA PHE A 29 -2.74 8.55 -12.72
C PHE A 29 -3.74 8.11 -11.64
N TYR A 30 -4.14 9.03 -10.77
CA TYR A 30 -5.27 8.86 -9.87
C TYR A 30 -5.94 10.21 -9.59
N LEU A 31 -7.27 10.25 -9.70
CA LEU A 31 -8.13 11.43 -9.47
C LEU A 31 -7.66 12.74 -10.15
N GLY A 32 -7.20 12.66 -11.41
CA GLY A 32 -6.79 13.85 -12.16
C GLY A 32 -5.42 14.42 -11.78
N SER A 33 -4.70 13.76 -10.86
CA SER A 33 -3.31 14.10 -10.54
C SER A 33 -2.34 13.37 -11.46
N SER A 34 -1.16 13.96 -11.70
CA SER A 34 -0.02 13.29 -12.34
C SER A 34 0.73 12.35 -11.38
N GLY A 35 0.11 12.03 -10.24
CA GLY A 35 0.60 11.10 -9.23
C GLY A 35 -0.08 9.74 -9.33
N GLY A 36 0.55 8.76 -8.70
CA GLY A 36 0.04 7.40 -8.56
C GLY A 36 -0.32 7.10 -7.12
N GLU A 37 -1.31 6.25 -6.90
CA GLU A 37 -1.69 5.76 -5.58
C GLU A 37 -1.74 4.24 -5.57
N ILE A 38 -1.30 3.65 -4.46
CA ILE A 38 -1.34 2.21 -4.26
C ILE A 38 -2.01 1.90 -2.94
N PHE A 39 -3.13 1.19 -3.02
CA PHE A 39 -3.90 0.74 -1.88
C PHE A 39 -3.63 -0.75 -1.67
N ALA A 40 -3.25 -1.13 -0.45
CA ALA A 40 -2.93 -2.50 -0.10
C ALA A 40 -3.65 -2.92 1.18
N TYR A 41 -4.55 -3.90 1.06
CA TYR A 41 -5.33 -4.44 2.17
C TYR A 41 -4.88 -5.86 2.48
N LEU A 42 -4.54 -6.15 3.73
CA LEU A 42 -4.39 -7.52 4.21
C LEU A 42 -5.65 -7.89 4.98
N VAL A 43 -6.32 -8.94 4.54
CA VAL A 43 -7.55 -9.44 5.16
C VAL A 43 -7.24 -10.72 5.92
N ASP A 44 -7.49 -10.71 7.22
CA ASP A 44 -7.46 -11.90 8.08
C ASP A 44 -8.89 -12.39 8.34
N PHE A 45 -9.33 -13.37 7.56
CA PHE A 45 -10.67 -13.92 7.72
C PHE A 45 -10.92 -14.58 9.09
N PRO A 46 -10.00 -15.41 9.62
CA PRO A 46 -10.12 -15.97 10.97
C PRO A 46 -10.21 -14.91 12.08
N GLY A 47 -9.30 -13.93 12.08
CA GLY A 47 -9.30 -12.86 13.08
C GLY A 47 -10.36 -11.78 12.86
N LYS A 48 -11.03 -11.78 11.70
CA LYS A 48 -12.00 -10.77 11.26
C LYS A 48 -11.41 -9.36 11.25
N GLN A 49 -10.16 -9.24 10.82
CA GLN A 49 -9.44 -7.97 10.78
C GLN A 49 -9.04 -7.61 9.35
N ILE A 50 -9.01 -6.30 9.08
CA ILE A 50 -8.49 -5.73 7.83
C ILE A 50 -7.42 -4.72 8.19
N TYR A 51 -6.23 -4.94 7.65
CA TYR A 51 -5.09 -4.04 7.77
C TYR A 51 -4.94 -3.28 6.45
N TYR A 52 -4.49 -2.04 6.51
CA TYR A 52 -4.51 -1.14 5.37
C TYR A 52 -3.22 -0.34 5.28
N ALA A 53 -2.69 -0.23 4.07
CA ALA A 53 -1.61 0.69 3.73
C ALA A 53 -1.90 1.41 2.43
N HIS A 54 -1.43 2.65 2.36
CA HIS A 54 -1.60 3.53 1.21
C HIS A 54 -0.28 4.20 0.85
N LEU A 55 0.21 3.93 -0.36
CA LEU A 55 1.39 4.57 -0.90
C LEU A 55 0.98 5.64 -1.91
N ILE A 56 1.43 6.87 -1.66
CA ILE A 56 1.21 8.02 -2.51
C ILE A 56 2.50 8.35 -3.25
N ILE A 57 2.41 8.46 -4.57
CA ILE A 57 3.52 8.75 -5.46
C ILE A 57 3.22 10.10 -6.12
N SER A 58 4.03 11.11 -5.83
CA SER A 58 3.91 12.44 -6.43
C SER A 58 5.17 12.79 -7.21
N PRO A 59 5.07 13.54 -8.32
CA PRO A 59 6.25 14.08 -9.00
C PRO A 59 7.10 14.92 -8.04
N ASN A 60 8.42 14.75 -8.09
CA ASN A 60 9.40 15.55 -7.35
C ASN A 60 9.30 15.48 -5.81
N LYS A 61 8.61 14.47 -5.26
CA LYS A 61 8.58 14.19 -3.81
C LYS A 61 8.88 12.71 -3.56
N PRO A 62 9.49 12.36 -2.41
CA PRO A 62 9.58 10.97 -1.99
C PRO A 62 8.19 10.34 -1.89
N ALA A 63 8.09 9.04 -2.21
CA ALA A 63 6.84 8.31 -2.02
C ALA A 63 6.44 8.32 -0.54
N ALA A 64 5.17 8.54 -0.24
CA ALA A 64 4.68 8.63 1.13
C ALA A 64 3.81 7.40 1.45
N LEU A 65 4.17 6.66 2.50
CA LEU A 65 3.49 5.44 2.91
C LEU A 65 2.73 5.68 4.21
N PHE A 66 1.41 5.62 4.15
CA PHE A 66 0.55 5.50 5.31
C PHE A 66 0.32 4.02 5.64
N ILE A 67 0.33 3.68 6.93
CA ILE A 67 -0.03 2.37 7.45
C ILE A 67 -1.07 2.59 8.55
N SER A 68 -2.19 1.87 8.48
CA SER A 68 -3.31 2.03 9.41
C SER A 68 -2.90 1.68 10.84
N LYS A 69 -3.50 2.38 11.81
CA LYS A 69 -3.14 2.27 13.24
C LYS A 69 -3.30 0.86 13.82
N ASN A 70 -4.24 0.07 13.28
CA ASN A 70 -4.47 -1.30 13.71
C ASN A 70 -3.39 -2.28 13.22
N CYS A 71 -2.39 -1.84 12.44
CA CYS A 71 -1.20 -2.62 12.11
C CYS A 71 -0.17 -2.62 13.26
N GLU A 72 -0.57 -3.00 14.46
CA GLU A 72 0.31 -3.06 15.63
C GLU A 72 1.25 -4.27 15.57
N GLU A 73 0.81 -5.35 14.91
CA GLU A 73 1.59 -6.55 14.71
C GLU A 73 2.81 -6.26 13.83
N ARG A 74 4.00 -6.49 14.38
CA ARG A 74 5.27 -6.25 13.70
C ARG A 74 5.35 -6.95 12.33
N LYS A 75 4.81 -8.17 12.21
CA LYS A 75 4.79 -8.94 10.96
C LYS A 75 4.03 -8.21 9.85
N VAL A 76 2.85 -7.67 10.16
CA VAL A 76 2.00 -6.93 9.20
C VAL A 76 2.68 -5.62 8.78
N LYS A 77 3.23 -4.89 9.74
CA LYS A 77 3.95 -3.63 9.48
C LYS A 77 5.20 -3.86 8.62
N ASP A 78 6.02 -4.85 8.98
CA ASP A 78 7.22 -5.21 8.24
C ASP A 78 6.87 -5.70 6.83
N PHE A 79 5.76 -6.44 6.66
CA PHE A 79 5.26 -6.82 5.34
C PHE A 79 5.00 -5.60 4.45
N TYR A 80 4.23 -4.62 4.91
CA TYR A 80 3.96 -3.42 4.11
C TYR A 80 5.23 -2.62 3.80
N LEU A 81 6.10 -2.45 4.78
CA LEU A 81 7.38 -1.77 4.56
C LEU A 81 8.21 -2.48 3.50
N ASN A 82 8.32 -3.80 3.55
CA ASN A 82 9.08 -4.58 2.58
C ASN A 82 8.42 -4.60 1.20
N LEU A 83 7.09 -4.67 1.14
CA LEU A 83 6.31 -4.64 -0.09
C LEU A 83 6.62 -3.38 -0.91
N PHE A 84 6.67 -2.22 -0.27
CA PHE A 84 6.88 -0.95 -0.97
C PHE A 84 8.34 -0.51 -1.06
N LYS A 85 9.19 -0.81 -0.08
CA LYS A 85 10.61 -0.42 -0.11
C LYS A 85 11.41 -1.08 -1.22
N LEU A 86 10.97 -2.26 -1.69
CA LEU A 86 11.61 -2.96 -2.80
C LEU A 86 11.59 -2.09 -4.08
N ASP A 87 10.44 -1.48 -4.36
CA ASP A 87 10.22 -0.65 -5.54
C ASP A 87 10.51 0.84 -5.29
N ARG A 88 10.41 1.27 -4.02
CA ARG A 88 10.55 2.67 -3.57
C ARG A 88 11.44 2.79 -2.33
N PRO A 89 12.77 2.63 -2.46
CA PRO A 89 13.69 2.75 -1.33
C PRO A 89 13.65 4.12 -0.64
N GLU A 90 13.24 5.17 -1.38
CA GLU A 90 13.13 6.55 -0.92
C GLU A 90 11.87 6.83 -0.09
N LEU A 91 10.98 5.85 0.09
CA LEU A 91 9.70 6.10 0.74
C LEU A 91 9.84 6.58 2.18
N VAL A 92 8.91 7.45 2.59
CA VAL A 92 8.79 7.96 3.96
C VAL A 92 7.47 7.51 4.57
N VAL A 93 7.50 7.07 5.82
CA VAL A 93 6.29 6.66 6.53
C VAL A 93 5.60 7.90 7.11
N ILE A 94 4.32 8.08 6.80
CA ILE A 94 3.50 9.20 7.28
C ILE A 94 2.45 8.72 8.30
N GLN A 95 2.08 9.60 9.22
CA GLN A 95 1.16 9.25 10.32
C GLN A 95 -0.32 9.49 10.00
N LYS A 96 -0.62 10.31 9.00
CA LYS A 96 -1.98 10.67 8.59
C LYS A 96 -2.12 10.36 7.11
N ASP A 97 -3.20 9.68 6.76
CA ASP A 97 -3.56 9.44 5.37
C ASP A 97 -4.08 10.72 4.70
N ILE A 98 -4.10 10.76 3.37
CA ILE A 98 -4.73 11.84 2.63
C ILE A 98 -6.23 11.83 2.93
N SER A 99 -6.74 12.98 3.35
CA SER A 99 -8.18 13.23 3.48
C SER A 99 -8.61 13.97 2.22
N ILE A 100 -9.46 13.35 1.40
CA ILE A 100 -10.14 14.03 0.31
C ILE A 100 -11.34 14.71 0.95
N GLU A 101 -11.21 16.01 1.25
CA GLU A 101 -12.33 16.87 1.68
C GLU A 101 -13.20 17.25 0.49
#